data_AF-A0A7C2D2P9-F1
#
_entry.id   AF-A0A7C2D2P9-F1
#
_cell.length_a   1.000
_cell.length_b   1.000
_cell.length_c   1.000
_cell.angle_alpha   90.00
_cell.angle_beta   90.00
_cell.angle_gamma   90.00
#
_symmetry.space_group_name_H-M   'P 1'
#
loop_
_entity.id
_entity.type
_entity.pdbx_description
1 polymer ?
#
loop_
_entity_poly.entity_id
_entity_poly.type
_entity_poly.pdbx_seq_one_letter_code
_entity_poly.pdbx_strand_id
1 'polypeptide(L)'
;IKHTNPCGCAEQETLAEAYRRAHEADPVSAFGGVLAFNREVDAETAHEVSKLFVEAIAAPAYSAEALDVLRAKKNLRLVVVQGGVGNALVLRSITGGVLAQTPDLLTLDRAALRVVTERRPTEEEMAALEFAWKVCKHVKSNAIVYARRGQLLSAGAGQMSRVFSAEIGARKSVLPLEGCVAASDAFFPFPDGLEVVASHGATAVIQPGGSVKDDEVIAAANRLGVAMVFTGIRHFRH
;
A
#
# COMPACT_ATOMS: atom_id res chain seq x y z
N ILE A 1 6.29 -8.05 2.73
CA ILE A 1 6.75 -7.10 3.78
C ILE A 1 8.24 -7.29 4.01
N LYS A 2 9.01 -6.21 4.19
CA LYS A 2 10.40 -6.25 4.67
C LYS A 2 10.67 -5.03 5.56
N HIS A 3 11.34 -5.24 6.70
CA HIS A 3 11.57 -4.20 7.72
C HIS A 3 10.31 -3.37 8.05
N THR A 4 9.17 -4.05 8.27
CA THR A 4 7.85 -3.46 8.61
C THR A 4 7.16 -2.63 7.52
N ASN A 5 7.72 -2.53 6.31
CA ASN A 5 7.11 -1.84 5.16
C ASN A 5 6.74 -2.81 4.02
N PRO A 6 5.72 -2.49 3.20
CA PRO A 6 5.42 -3.27 2.01
C PRO A 6 6.45 -3.02 0.91
N CYS A 7 7.10 -4.09 0.45
CA CYS A 7 7.84 -4.12 -0.81
C CYS A 7 6.92 -4.46 -2.01
N GLY A 8 5.77 -5.09 -1.74
CA GLY A 8 4.81 -5.54 -2.74
C GLY A 8 3.47 -5.83 -2.08
N CYS A 9 2.38 -5.59 -2.82
CA CYS A 9 1.01 -5.92 -2.43
C CYS A 9 0.15 -6.00 -3.69
N ALA A 10 -0.77 -6.96 -3.76
CA ALA A 10 -1.72 -7.07 -4.85
C ALA A 10 -2.98 -7.83 -4.41
N GLU A 11 -4.07 -7.59 -5.12
CA GLU A 11 -5.34 -8.33 -5.05
C GLU A 11 -5.67 -8.82 -6.47
N GLN A 12 -5.94 -10.11 -6.59
CA GLN A 12 -6.28 -10.79 -7.84
C GLN A 12 -7.26 -11.93 -7.56
N GLU A 13 -7.84 -12.50 -8.60
CA GLU A 13 -8.76 -13.64 -8.49
C GLU A 13 -8.09 -14.83 -7.77
N THR A 14 -6.84 -15.13 -8.12
CA THR A 14 -6.04 -16.21 -7.52
C THR A 14 -4.91 -15.67 -6.63
N LEU A 15 -4.51 -16.43 -5.61
CA LEU A 15 -3.38 -16.06 -4.76
C LEU A 15 -2.04 -16.14 -5.52
N ALA A 16 -1.90 -17.08 -6.46
CA ALA A 16 -0.71 -17.20 -7.29
C ALA A 16 -0.51 -15.97 -8.18
N GLU A 17 -1.58 -15.45 -8.81
CA GLU A 17 -1.49 -14.19 -9.56
C GLU A 17 -1.23 -13.00 -8.64
N ALA A 18 -1.92 -12.91 -7.50
CA ALA A 18 -1.68 -11.84 -6.53
C ALA A 18 -0.21 -11.86 -6.05
N TYR A 19 0.37 -13.03 -5.79
CA TYR A 19 1.78 -13.15 -5.44
C TYR A 19 2.70 -12.67 -6.57
N ARG A 20 2.48 -13.13 -7.81
CA ARG A 20 3.30 -12.72 -8.97
C ARG A 20 3.29 -11.20 -9.13
N ARG A 21 2.11 -10.59 -9.09
CA ARG A 21 1.92 -9.12 -9.16
C ARG A 21 2.57 -8.39 -7.99
N ALA A 22 2.42 -8.89 -6.76
CA ALA A 22 3.06 -8.28 -5.60
C ALA A 22 4.60 -8.38 -5.67
N HIS A 23 5.12 -9.49 -6.17
CA HIS A 23 6.56 -9.71 -6.33
C HIS A 23 7.17 -8.80 -7.40
N GLU A 24 6.48 -8.57 -8.52
CA GLU A 24 6.89 -7.65 -9.60
C GLU A 24 7.17 -6.21 -9.13
N ALA A 25 6.53 -5.77 -8.04
CA ALA A 25 6.66 -4.41 -7.52
C ALA A 25 8.09 -4.08 -7.02
N ASP A 26 8.76 -5.05 -6.39
CA ASP A 26 10.13 -4.90 -5.89
C ASP A 26 10.76 -6.29 -5.62
N PRO A 27 11.20 -7.01 -6.67
CA PRO A 27 11.77 -8.35 -6.51
C PRO A 27 13.01 -8.38 -5.62
N VAL A 28 13.81 -7.32 -5.67
CA VAL A 28 15.06 -7.19 -4.88
C VAL A 28 14.74 -7.14 -3.39
N SER A 29 13.79 -6.29 -2.98
CA SER A 29 13.39 -6.22 -1.58
C SER A 29 12.52 -7.40 -1.15
N ALA A 30 11.84 -8.10 -2.06
CA ALA A 30 11.07 -9.29 -1.70
C ALA A 30 11.96 -10.45 -1.20
N PHE A 31 13.21 -10.52 -1.65
CA PHE A 31 14.18 -11.52 -1.19
C PHE A 31 14.40 -11.42 0.33
N GLY A 32 14.19 -12.52 1.06
CA GLY A 32 14.25 -12.55 2.53
C GLY A 32 13.11 -11.79 3.20
N GLY A 33 12.01 -11.55 2.47
CA GLY A 33 10.82 -10.91 3.01
C GLY A 33 9.92 -11.86 3.81
N VAL A 34 8.86 -11.28 4.37
CA VAL A 34 7.73 -12.00 4.97
C VAL A 34 6.51 -11.82 4.07
N LEU A 35 5.84 -12.93 3.76
CA LEU A 35 4.62 -12.97 2.95
C LEU A 35 3.40 -13.16 3.85
N ALA A 36 2.28 -12.55 3.46
CA ALA A 36 1.00 -12.74 4.11
C ALA A 36 -0.08 -12.96 3.05
N PHE A 37 -0.91 -13.98 3.25
CA PHE A 37 -2.06 -14.31 2.41
C PHE A 37 -3.35 -14.22 3.22
N ASN A 38 -4.42 -13.73 2.61
CA ASN A 38 -5.73 -13.58 3.25
C ASN A 38 -6.69 -14.75 2.96
N ARG A 39 -6.23 -15.75 2.20
CA ARG A 39 -6.95 -16.99 1.88
C ARG A 39 -6.01 -18.19 2.09
N GLU A 40 -6.57 -19.39 2.06
CA GLU A 40 -5.78 -20.63 2.09
C GLU A 40 -4.75 -20.65 0.97
N VAL A 41 -3.50 -21.00 1.30
CA VAL A 41 -2.44 -21.14 0.31
C VAL A 41 -2.57 -22.50 -0.37
N ASP A 42 -2.80 -22.47 -1.69
CA ASP A 42 -2.88 -23.64 -2.56
C ASP A 42 -1.52 -24.06 -3.14
N ALA A 43 -1.50 -25.19 -3.85
CA ALA A 43 -0.31 -25.76 -4.46
C ALA A 43 0.35 -24.82 -5.49
N GLU A 44 -0.44 -24.14 -6.34
CA GLU A 44 0.11 -23.22 -7.35
C GLU A 44 0.83 -22.05 -6.68
N THR A 45 0.18 -21.44 -5.68
CA THR A 45 0.75 -20.34 -4.90
C THR A 45 2.02 -20.77 -4.18
N ALA A 46 2.00 -21.96 -3.56
CA ALA A 46 3.17 -22.53 -2.91
C ALA A 46 4.35 -22.73 -3.89
N HIS A 47 4.08 -23.24 -5.09
CA HIS A 47 5.10 -23.40 -6.13
C HIS A 47 5.70 -22.05 -6.57
N GLU A 48 4.88 -21.03 -6.80
CA GLU A 48 5.36 -19.69 -7.14
C GLU A 48 6.23 -19.09 -6.04
N VAL A 49 5.78 -19.16 -4.79
CA VAL A 49 6.52 -18.66 -3.63
C VAL A 49 7.85 -19.39 -3.45
N SER A 50 7.88 -20.71 -3.70
CA SER A 50 9.07 -21.54 -3.52
C SER A 50 10.26 -21.15 -4.41
N LYS A 51 10.02 -20.38 -5.47
CA LYS A 51 11.04 -19.85 -6.39
C LYS A 51 11.92 -18.77 -5.74
N LEU A 52 11.41 -18.10 -4.70
CA LEU A 52 12.11 -17.05 -3.98
C LEU A 52 12.53 -17.53 -2.58
N PHE A 53 13.65 -17.01 -2.08
CA PHE A 53 13.97 -17.13 -0.67
C PHE A 53 13.12 -16.15 0.14
N VAL A 54 12.27 -16.67 1.04
CA VAL A 54 11.46 -15.87 1.98
C VAL A 54 11.64 -16.41 3.39
N GLU A 55 11.55 -15.52 4.37
CA GLU A 55 11.77 -15.86 5.78
C GLU A 55 10.54 -16.56 6.37
N ALA A 56 9.36 -15.99 6.17
CA ALA A 56 8.12 -16.51 6.73
C ALA A 56 6.93 -16.28 5.79
N ILE A 57 5.95 -17.17 5.87
CA ILE A 57 4.63 -17.04 5.26
C ILE A 57 3.60 -17.11 6.37
N ALA A 58 2.69 -16.15 6.41
CA ALA A 58 1.52 -16.15 7.26
C ALA A 58 0.24 -16.30 6.40
N ALA A 59 -0.63 -17.22 6.75
CA ALA A 59 -1.90 -17.44 6.03
C ALA A 59 -2.96 -18.00 6.98
N PRO A 60 -4.26 -17.90 6.66
CA PRO A 60 -5.32 -18.52 7.45
C PRO A 60 -5.27 -20.05 7.42
N ALA A 61 -4.78 -20.64 6.33
CA ALA A 61 -4.64 -22.09 6.15
C ALA A 61 -3.66 -22.39 5.00
N TYR A 62 -3.28 -23.67 4.88
CA TYR A 62 -2.46 -24.22 3.80
C TYR A 62 -3.07 -25.56 3.37
N SER A 63 -3.18 -25.80 2.06
CA SER A 63 -3.56 -27.12 1.56
C SER A 63 -2.46 -28.16 1.85
N ALA A 64 -2.79 -29.44 1.80
CA ALA A 64 -1.81 -30.51 2.02
C ALA A 64 -0.68 -30.44 0.97
N GLU A 65 -1.05 -30.22 -0.29
CA GLU A 65 -0.14 -30.09 -1.42
C GLU A 65 0.75 -28.85 -1.29
N ALA A 66 0.21 -27.74 -0.79
CA ALA A 66 0.99 -26.54 -0.50
C ALA A 66 2.06 -26.82 0.58
N LEU A 67 1.69 -27.55 1.63
CA LEU A 67 2.63 -27.93 2.70
C LEU A 67 3.74 -28.84 2.18
N ASP A 68 3.45 -29.78 1.28
CA ASP A 68 4.46 -30.66 0.68
C ASP A 68 5.53 -29.86 -0.07
N VAL A 69 5.12 -28.83 -0.81
CA VAL A 69 6.04 -27.91 -1.52
C VAL A 69 6.84 -27.05 -0.55
N LEU A 70 6.17 -26.41 0.41
CA LEU A 70 6.79 -25.41 1.28
C LEU A 70 7.72 -26.03 2.33
N ARG A 71 7.41 -27.24 2.82
CA ARG A 71 8.25 -27.97 3.80
C ARG A 71 9.59 -28.41 3.24
N ALA A 72 9.76 -28.45 1.92
CA ALA A 72 11.06 -28.68 1.30
C ALA A 72 12.09 -27.57 1.63
N LYS A 73 11.62 -26.37 2.00
CA LYS A 73 12.46 -25.24 2.43
C LYS A 73 12.70 -25.30 3.95
N LYS A 74 13.79 -25.96 4.37
CA LYS A 74 14.10 -26.25 5.79
C LYS A 74 13.97 -25.07 6.78
N ASN A 75 14.27 -23.84 6.34
CA ASN A 75 14.29 -22.64 7.21
C ASN A 75 13.03 -21.76 7.05
N LEU A 76 12.08 -22.14 6.20
CA LEU A 76 10.87 -21.39 5.97
C LEU A 76 9.93 -21.54 7.17
N ARG A 77 9.54 -20.41 7.77
CA ARG A 77 8.52 -20.40 8.83
C ARG A 77 7.13 -20.32 8.22
N LEU A 78 6.30 -21.31 8.50
CA LEU A 78 4.89 -21.31 8.13
C LEU A 78 4.04 -21.00 9.37
N VAL A 79 3.22 -19.96 9.28
CA VAL A 79 2.41 -19.47 10.39
C VAL A 79 0.94 -19.50 9.98
N VAL A 80 0.16 -20.27 10.72
CA VAL A 80 -1.30 -20.23 10.60
C VAL A 80 -1.81 -19.09 11.47
N VAL A 81 -2.46 -18.11 10.86
CA VAL A 81 -3.06 -16.95 11.54
C VAL A 81 -4.58 -17.03 11.41
N GLN A 82 -5.24 -17.39 12.51
CA GLN A 82 -6.70 -17.47 12.58
C GLN A 82 -7.28 -16.23 13.28
N GLY A 83 -8.46 -15.81 12.82
CA GLY A 83 -9.20 -14.68 13.38
C GLY A 83 -9.07 -13.38 12.59
N GLY A 84 -9.94 -12.42 12.92
CA GLY A 84 -9.94 -11.08 12.33
C GLY A 84 -9.09 -10.09 13.11
N VAL A 85 -9.00 -8.85 12.62
CA VAL A 85 -8.40 -7.74 13.36
C VAL A 85 -9.29 -7.44 14.56
N GLY A 86 -8.81 -7.76 15.76
CA GLY A 86 -9.54 -7.48 17.00
C GLY A 86 -9.50 -6.01 17.39
N ASN A 87 -10.37 -5.62 18.33
CA ASN A 87 -10.43 -4.27 18.91
C ASN A 87 -9.43 -4.07 20.06
N ALA A 88 -8.40 -4.93 20.16
CA ALA A 88 -7.40 -4.84 21.22
C ALA A 88 -6.59 -3.55 21.08
N LEU A 89 -6.24 -2.94 22.22
CA LEU A 89 -5.41 -1.74 22.25
C LEU A 89 -4.04 -2.02 21.60
N VAL A 90 -3.60 -1.07 20.77
CA VAL A 90 -2.24 -1.04 20.25
C VAL A 90 -1.36 -0.38 21.30
N LEU A 91 -0.39 -1.14 21.81
CA LEU A 91 0.56 -0.69 22.82
C LEU A 91 1.89 -0.30 22.18
N ARG A 92 2.45 0.83 22.61
CA ARG A 92 3.80 1.28 22.22
C ARG A 92 4.61 1.61 23.46
N SER A 93 5.70 0.89 23.66
CA SER A 93 6.64 1.14 24.75
C SER A 93 7.38 2.46 24.56
N ILE A 94 7.54 3.21 25.65
CA ILE A 94 8.36 4.42 25.74
C ILE A 94 9.19 4.35 27.02
N THR A 95 10.24 5.16 27.12
CA THR A 95 11.00 5.27 28.39
C THR A 95 10.05 5.70 29.50
N GLY A 96 9.96 4.88 30.56
CA GLY A 96 9.10 5.15 31.72
C GLY A 96 7.64 4.71 31.59
N GLY A 97 7.23 4.05 30.50
CA GLY A 97 5.85 3.54 30.42
C GLY A 97 5.41 3.01 29.06
N VAL A 98 4.10 3.04 28.83
CA VAL A 98 3.45 2.56 27.61
C VAL A 98 2.38 3.54 27.16
N LEU A 99 2.33 3.82 25.85
CA LEU A 99 1.19 4.47 25.21
C LEU A 99 0.21 3.40 24.75
N ALA A 100 -1.09 3.65 24.91
CA ALA A 100 -2.15 2.76 24.46
C ALA A 100 -3.15 3.54 23.60
N GLN A 101 -3.52 2.99 22.45
CA GLN A 101 -4.52 3.59 21.56
C GLN A 101 -5.41 2.50 20.94
N THR A 102 -6.59 2.89 20.46
CA THR A 102 -7.42 2.00 19.64
C THR A 102 -6.72 1.71 18.29
N PRO A 103 -6.90 0.52 17.71
CA PRO A 103 -6.39 0.22 16.39
C PRO A 103 -7.07 1.08 15.34
N ASP A 104 -6.32 1.46 14.31
CA ASP A 104 -6.89 2.11 13.12
C ASP A 104 -7.61 1.05 12.28
N LEU A 105 -8.92 0.93 12.47
CA LEU A 105 -9.81 0.00 11.75
C LEU A 105 -10.63 0.70 10.67
N LEU A 106 -10.46 2.00 10.46
CA LEU A 106 -11.24 2.75 9.48
C LEU A 106 -10.99 2.18 8.08
N THR A 107 -12.10 1.95 7.37
CA THR A 107 -12.10 1.54 5.96
C THR A 107 -12.66 2.69 5.13
N LEU A 108 -12.35 2.68 3.84
CA LEU A 108 -12.80 3.71 2.93
C LEU A 108 -14.28 3.49 2.59
N ASP A 109 -15.12 4.48 2.85
CA ASP A 109 -16.48 4.53 2.31
C ASP A 109 -16.46 5.36 1.03
N ARG A 110 -16.70 4.71 -0.11
CA ARG A 110 -16.73 5.36 -1.42
C ARG A 110 -17.76 6.48 -1.50
N ALA A 111 -18.90 6.35 -0.80
CA ALA A 111 -19.95 7.35 -0.82
C ALA A 111 -19.57 8.64 -0.07
N ALA A 112 -18.62 8.55 0.87
CA ALA A 112 -18.10 9.69 1.61
C ALA A 112 -16.98 10.44 0.87
N LEU A 113 -16.47 9.89 -0.24
CA LEU A 113 -15.39 10.49 -1.01
C LEU A 113 -15.84 11.74 -1.74
N ARG A 114 -14.98 12.76 -1.75
CA ARG A 114 -15.22 14.01 -2.46
C ARG A 114 -14.23 14.18 -3.60
N VAL A 115 -14.73 14.20 -4.84
CA VAL A 115 -13.93 14.66 -5.97
C VAL A 115 -13.82 16.18 -5.91
N VAL A 116 -12.61 16.70 -5.77
CA VAL A 116 -12.37 18.15 -5.53
C VAL A 116 -11.81 18.88 -6.75
N THR A 117 -11.42 18.14 -7.80
CA THR A 117 -10.94 18.68 -9.07
C THR A 117 -12.04 18.73 -10.13
N GLU A 118 -11.80 19.49 -11.21
CA GLU A 118 -12.68 19.56 -12.38
C GLU A 118 -12.74 18.22 -13.11
N ARG A 119 -11.58 17.60 -13.34
CA ARG A 119 -11.49 16.24 -13.88
C ARG A 119 -11.96 15.24 -12.83
N ARG A 120 -12.91 14.39 -13.21
CA ARG A 120 -13.34 13.24 -12.42
C ARG A 120 -12.47 12.02 -12.73
N PRO A 121 -12.12 11.20 -11.72
CA PRO A 121 -11.47 9.93 -11.98
C PRO A 121 -12.42 9.01 -12.76
N THR A 122 -11.85 8.21 -13.67
CA THR A 122 -12.54 7.06 -14.27
C THR A 122 -12.85 6.00 -13.22
N GLU A 123 -13.72 5.04 -13.53
CA GLU A 123 -13.99 3.90 -12.64
C GLU A 123 -12.74 3.06 -12.36
N GLU A 124 -11.86 2.94 -13.34
CA GLU A 124 -10.59 2.22 -13.20
C GLU A 124 -9.61 2.96 -12.28
N GLU A 125 -9.48 4.28 -12.45
CA GLU A 125 -8.71 5.11 -11.52
C GLU A 125 -9.31 5.07 -10.11
N MET A 126 -10.63 5.13 -9.96
CA MET A 126 -11.26 5.06 -8.64
C MET A 126 -10.97 3.72 -7.94
N ALA A 127 -11.09 2.59 -8.65
CA ALA A 127 -10.73 1.29 -8.10
C ALA A 127 -9.23 1.22 -7.72
N ALA A 128 -8.36 1.80 -8.53
CA ALA A 128 -6.93 1.90 -8.22
C ALA A 128 -6.67 2.79 -7.00
N LEU A 129 -7.39 3.91 -6.84
CA LEU A 129 -7.27 4.82 -5.69
C LEU A 129 -7.74 4.15 -4.40
N GLU A 130 -8.84 3.40 -4.45
CA GLU A 130 -9.32 2.61 -3.31
C GLU A 130 -8.28 1.57 -2.86
N PHE A 131 -7.68 0.85 -3.81
CA PHE A 131 -6.58 -0.07 -3.54
C PHE A 131 -5.35 0.66 -2.96
N ALA A 132 -4.91 1.75 -3.61
CA ALA A 132 -3.76 2.55 -3.17
C ALA A 132 -3.95 3.07 -1.74
N TRP A 133 -5.17 3.54 -1.41
CA TRP A 133 -5.53 4.02 -0.08
C TRP A 133 -5.43 2.93 0.99
N LYS A 134 -5.98 1.73 0.70
CA LYS A 134 -5.86 0.56 1.59
C LYS A 134 -4.40 0.24 1.87
N VAL A 135 -3.55 0.24 0.86
CA VAL A 135 -2.10 -0.04 1.03
C VAL A 135 -1.41 1.07 1.81
N CYS A 136 -1.71 2.34 1.50
CA CYS A 136 -1.06 3.52 2.09
C CYS A 136 -1.22 3.57 3.62
N LYS A 137 -2.37 3.14 4.15
CA LYS A 137 -2.63 2.94 5.59
C LYS A 137 -1.59 2.06 6.32
N HIS A 138 -0.92 1.17 5.59
CA HIS A 138 0.05 0.23 6.14
C HIS A 138 1.51 0.63 5.89
N VAL A 139 1.76 1.73 5.18
CA VAL A 139 3.10 2.28 4.93
C VAL A 139 3.47 3.25 6.05
N LYS A 140 4.73 3.25 6.49
CA LYS A 140 5.19 4.20 7.51
C LYS A 140 5.19 5.63 6.97
N SER A 141 4.78 6.58 7.80
CA SER A 141 4.58 7.98 7.43
C SER A 141 5.88 8.79 7.39
N ASN A 142 5.99 9.84 6.57
CA ASN A 142 5.03 10.22 5.53
C ASN A 142 5.06 9.21 4.37
N ALA A 143 3.90 8.82 3.87
CA ALA A 143 3.77 7.79 2.84
C ALA A 143 3.17 8.33 1.54
N ILE A 144 3.78 7.97 0.42
CA ILE A 144 3.21 8.09 -0.92
C ILE A 144 3.26 6.71 -1.57
N VAL A 145 2.09 6.20 -1.98
CA VAL A 145 1.94 4.92 -2.65
C VAL A 145 1.56 5.17 -4.11
N TYR A 146 2.30 4.57 -5.04
CA TYR A 146 1.93 4.51 -6.46
C TYR A 146 1.36 3.14 -6.77
N ALA A 147 0.19 3.10 -7.40
CA ALA A 147 -0.50 1.85 -7.67
C ALA A 147 -1.27 1.89 -8.99
N ARG A 148 -1.64 0.71 -9.47
CA ARG A 148 -2.73 0.51 -10.42
C ARG A 148 -3.79 -0.37 -9.76
N ARG A 149 -4.89 -0.63 -10.46
CA ARG A 149 -5.94 -1.51 -9.94
C ARG A 149 -5.36 -2.83 -9.46
N GLY A 150 -5.53 -3.07 -8.17
CA GLY A 150 -5.12 -4.30 -7.50
C GLY A 150 -3.62 -4.60 -7.46
N GLN A 151 -2.73 -3.64 -7.75
CA GLN A 151 -1.28 -3.87 -7.65
C GLN A 151 -0.52 -2.61 -7.20
N LEU A 152 0.31 -2.78 -6.17
CA LEU A 152 1.30 -1.81 -5.75
C LEU A 152 2.39 -1.74 -6.82
N LEU A 153 2.71 -0.54 -7.30
CA LEU A 153 3.85 -0.33 -8.20
C LEU A 153 5.09 0.04 -7.40
N SER A 154 4.95 0.97 -6.47
CA SER A 154 6.02 1.38 -5.56
C SER A 154 5.48 2.19 -4.38
N ALA A 155 6.31 2.39 -3.36
CA ALA A 155 5.97 3.24 -2.23
C ALA A 155 7.21 3.99 -1.70
N GLY A 156 7.04 5.28 -1.43
CA GLY A 156 7.97 6.06 -0.61
C GLY A 156 7.50 6.05 0.82
N ALA A 157 8.28 5.40 1.69
CA ALA A 157 7.92 5.15 3.08
C ALA A 157 8.83 5.88 4.07
N GLY A 158 8.25 6.38 5.15
CA GLY A 158 8.98 6.75 6.37
C GLY A 158 9.78 8.04 6.28
N GLN A 159 9.41 8.99 5.41
CA GLN A 159 10.17 10.23 5.26
C GLN A 159 9.59 11.38 6.09
N MET A 160 10.48 12.26 6.55
CA MET A 160 10.11 13.51 7.23
C MET A 160 9.45 14.51 6.27
N SER A 161 9.79 14.44 4.98
CA SER A 161 9.25 15.28 3.92
C SER A 161 8.36 14.47 2.96
N ARG A 162 7.13 14.94 2.72
CA ARG A 162 6.18 14.27 1.84
C ARG A 162 6.58 14.32 0.37
N VAL A 163 7.16 15.44 -0.09
CA VAL A 163 7.71 15.54 -1.45
C VAL A 163 8.84 14.52 -1.65
N PHE A 164 9.65 14.28 -0.62
CA PHE A 164 10.71 13.27 -0.69
C PHE A 164 10.15 11.83 -0.68
N SER A 165 9.05 11.57 0.02
CA SER A 165 8.32 10.30 -0.14
C SER A 165 7.84 10.11 -1.58
N ALA A 166 7.30 11.16 -2.21
CA ALA A 166 6.89 11.08 -3.62
C ALA A 166 8.10 10.76 -4.53
N GLU A 167 9.20 11.49 -4.39
CA GLU A 167 10.42 11.26 -5.18
C GLU A 167 11.00 9.85 -5.00
N ILE A 168 11.13 9.37 -3.76
CA ILE A 168 11.66 8.03 -3.48
C ILE A 168 10.73 6.97 -4.06
N GLY A 169 9.42 7.09 -3.86
CA GLY A 169 8.46 6.14 -4.39
C GLY A 169 8.56 6.04 -5.90
N ALA A 170 8.64 7.18 -6.58
CA ALA A 170 8.75 7.22 -8.03
C ALA A 170 10.09 6.63 -8.53
N ARG A 171 11.22 7.09 -7.99
CA ARG A 171 12.56 6.62 -8.38
C ARG A 171 12.80 5.13 -8.10
N LYS A 172 12.16 4.59 -7.07
CA LYS A 172 12.28 3.18 -6.69
C LYS A 172 11.50 2.25 -7.61
N SER A 173 10.48 2.74 -8.30
CA SER A 173 9.61 1.88 -9.11
C SER A 173 10.41 1.16 -10.19
N VAL A 174 10.30 -0.17 -10.21
CA VAL A 174 10.81 -1.01 -11.32
C VAL A 174 9.74 -1.26 -12.38
N LEU A 175 8.49 -0.88 -12.09
CA LEU A 175 7.36 -0.94 -13.01
C LEU A 175 7.06 0.46 -13.58
N PRO A 176 6.52 0.55 -14.81
CA PRO A 176 6.10 1.83 -15.38
C PRO A 176 5.04 2.51 -14.50
N LEU A 177 5.20 3.82 -14.29
CA LEU A 177 4.27 4.65 -13.52
C LEU A 177 3.31 5.46 -14.40
N GLU A 178 3.49 5.45 -15.73
CA GLU A 178 2.61 6.12 -16.67
C GLU A 178 1.16 5.60 -16.53
N GLY A 179 0.21 6.50 -16.28
CA GLY A 179 -1.19 6.15 -16.10
C GLY A 179 -1.53 5.53 -14.73
N CYS A 180 -0.61 5.56 -13.76
CA CYS A 180 -0.89 5.07 -12.42
C CYS A 180 -1.73 6.05 -11.60
N VAL A 181 -2.05 5.67 -10.36
CA VAL A 181 -2.62 6.57 -9.36
C VAL A 181 -1.72 6.65 -8.13
N ALA A 182 -1.92 7.66 -7.30
CA ALA A 182 -1.21 7.77 -6.03
C ALA A 182 -2.12 7.99 -4.82
N ALA A 183 -1.69 7.47 -3.67
CA ALA A 183 -2.32 7.71 -2.37
C ALA A 183 -1.35 8.34 -1.38
N SER A 184 -1.82 9.33 -0.63
CA SER A 184 -1.05 10.06 0.39
C SER A 184 -1.68 9.88 1.77
N ASP A 185 -0.96 9.31 2.73
CA ASP A 185 -1.50 8.99 4.07
C ASP A 185 -1.97 10.20 4.88
N ALA A 186 -1.42 11.38 4.58
CA ALA A 186 -1.90 12.68 5.06
C ALA A 186 -2.01 13.69 3.90
N PHE A 187 -2.52 14.89 4.19
CA PHE A 187 -2.68 15.91 3.17
C PHE A 187 -1.33 16.38 2.57
N PHE A 188 -1.36 16.89 1.35
CA PHE A 188 -0.23 17.64 0.77
C PHE A 188 -0.17 19.05 1.38
N PRO A 189 0.93 19.41 2.07
CA PRO A 189 1.04 20.73 2.68
C PRO A 189 1.24 21.84 1.65
N PHE A 190 1.84 21.51 0.50
CA PHE A 190 2.11 22.39 -0.63
C PHE A 190 1.90 21.64 -1.95
N PRO A 191 1.77 22.35 -3.10
CA PRO A 191 1.60 21.73 -4.41
C PRO A 191 2.77 20.84 -4.86
N ASP A 192 3.98 21.08 -4.36
CA ASP A 192 5.22 20.41 -4.77
C ASP A 192 5.14 18.87 -4.73
N GLY A 193 4.58 18.30 -3.66
CA GLY A 193 4.41 16.85 -3.54
C GLY A 193 3.45 16.27 -4.57
N LEU A 194 2.38 16.99 -4.90
CA LEU A 194 1.44 16.60 -5.95
C LEU A 194 2.10 16.73 -7.33
N GLU A 195 2.84 17.82 -7.56
CA GLU A 195 3.54 18.06 -8.82
C GLU A 195 4.57 16.96 -9.12
N VAL A 196 5.31 16.50 -8.11
CA VAL A 196 6.20 15.33 -8.23
C VAL A 196 5.43 14.06 -8.55
N VAL A 197 4.29 13.82 -7.90
CA VAL A 197 3.45 12.65 -8.20
C VAL A 197 2.98 12.67 -9.65
N ALA A 198 2.47 13.82 -10.12
CA ALA A 198 1.98 14.01 -11.48
C ALA A 198 3.10 13.89 -12.52
N SER A 199 4.28 14.46 -12.26
CA SER A 199 5.42 14.42 -13.20
C SER A 199 5.96 13.02 -13.45
N HIS A 200 5.60 12.05 -12.61
CA HIS A 200 5.96 10.63 -12.75
C HIS A 200 4.81 9.78 -13.31
N GLY A 201 3.77 10.41 -13.87
CA GLY A 201 2.74 9.72 -14.66
C GLY A 201 1.45 9.39 -13.91
N ALA A 202 1.30 9.80 -12.65
CA ALA A 202 0.06 9.58 -11.91
C ALA A 202 -1.07 10.48 -12.45
N THR A 203 -2.19 9.88 -12.85
CA THR A 203 -3.34 10.59 -13.43
C THR A 203 -4.41 10.91 -12.40
N ALA A 204 -4.40 10.23 -11.25
CA ALA A 204 -5.31 10.50 -10.14
C ALA A 204 -4.64 10.34 -8.77
N VAL A 205 -5.11 11.10 -7.78
CA VAL A 205 -4.57 11.13 -6.42
C VAL A 205 -5.67 11.10 -5.36
N ILE A 206 -5.46 10.33 -4.29
CA ILE A 206 -6.34 10.27 -3.11
C ILE A 206 -5.58 10.72 -1.86
N GLN A 207 -6.17 11.63 -1.09
CA GLN A 207 -5.59 12.18 0.14
C GLN A 207 -6.70 12.57 1.14
N PRO A 208 -6.39 12.89 2.41
CA PRO A 208 -7.42 13.32 3.34
C PRO A 208 -8.04 14.69 3.00
N GLY A 209 -7.23 15.63 2.52
CA GLY A 209 -7.56 17.06 2.57
C GLY A 209 -7.46 17.64 4.00
N GLY A 210 -7.89 18.89 4.16
CA GLY A 210 -7.87 19.62 5.42
C GLY A 210 -6.67 20.55 5.61
N SER A 211 -5.90 20.83 4.55
CA SER A 211 -4.85 21.85 4.60
C SER A 211 -5.47 23.25 4.43
N VAL A 212 -4.89 24.25 5.10
CA VAL A 212 -5.20 25.67 4.79
C VAL A 212 -4.78 26.06 3.37
N LYS A 213 -3.97 25.22 2.71
CA LYS A 213 -3.49 25.37 1.33
C LYS A 213 -4.14 24.40 0.35
N ASP A 214 -5.25 23.74 0.71
CA ASP A 214 -5.92 22.79 -0.20
C ASP A 214 -6.26 23.43 -1.55
N ASP A 215 -6.69 24.69 -1.58
CA ASP A 215 -6.99 25.42 -2.82
C ASP A 215 -5.78 25.53 -3.76
N GLU A 216 -4.58 25.75 -3.22
CA GLU A 216 -3.35 25.80 -4.02
C GLU A 216 -3.04 24.42 -4.64
N VAL A 217 -3.25 23.35 -3.87
CA VAL A 217 -3.00 21.96 -4.30
C VAL A 217 -4.04 21.51 -5.33
N ILE A 218 -5.32 21.86 -5.13
CA ILE A 218 -6.41 21.57 -6.08
C ILE A 218 -6.19 22.32 -7.39
N ALA A 219 -5.79 23.60 -7.33
CA ALA A 219 -5.47 24.38 -8.52
C ALA A 219 -4.32 23.76 -9.32
N ALA A 220 -3.28 23.26 -8.64
CA ALA A 220 -2.19 22.54 -9.29
C ALA A 220 -2.67 21.21 -9.93
N ALA A 221 -3.54 20.45 -9.26
CA ALA A 221 -4.12 19.23 -9.82
C ALA A 221 -4.92 19.52 -11.10
N ASN A 222 -5.79 20.54 -11.08
CA ASN A 222 -6.56 20.96 -12.24
C ASN A 222 -5.65 21.38 -13.40
N ARG A 223 -4.62 22.20 -13.11
CA ARG A 223 -3.64 22.64 -14.12
C ARG A 223 -2.90 21.47 -14.78
N LEU A 224 -2.65 20.40 -14.03
CA LEU A 224 -1.94 19.21 -14.49
C LEU A 224 -2.87 18.13 -15.05
N GLY A 225 -4.18 18.33 -15.04
CA GLY A 225 -5.15 17.33 -15.49
C GLY A 225 -5.24 16.10 -14.58
N VAL A 226 -4.84 16.22 -13.30
CA VAL A 226 -4.87 15.13 -12.32
C VAL A 226 -6.20 15.15 -11.56
N ALA A 227 -6.88 14.00 -11.51
CA ALA A 227 -8.09 13.89 -10.69
C ALA A 227 -7.73 13.77 -9.20
N MET A 228 -8.42 14.47 -8.32
CA MET A 228 -8.15 14.43 -6.88
C MET A 228 -9.38 14.08 -6.06
N VAL A 229 -9.19 13.17 -5.12
CA VAL A 229 -10.23 12.66 -4.22
C VAL A 229 -9.83 12.91 -2.76
N PHE A 230 -10.72 13.54 -2.00
CA PHE A 230 -10.59 13.75 -0.56
C PHE A 230 -11.35 12.70 0.23
N THR A 231 -10.70 12.14 1.25
CA THR A 231 -11.26 11.13 2.15
C THR A 231 -11.74 11.67 3.50
N GLY A 232 -11.16 12.79 3.97
CA GLY A 232 -11.36 13.28 5.34
C GLY A 232 -10.74 12.38 6.43
N ILE A 233 -9.99 11.34 6.06
CA ILE A 233 -9.40 10.35 6.97
C ILE A 233 -7.88 10.40 6.83
N ARG A 234 -7.14 10.51 7.95
CA ARG A 234 -5.68 10.48 7.97
C ARG A 234 -5.16 9.20 8.62
N HIS A 235 -4.26 8.48 7.94
CA HIS A 235 -3.71 7.20 8.40
C HIS A 235 -2.22 7.29 8.77
N PHE A 236 -1.87 8.12 9.76
CA PHE A 236 -0.48 8.20 10.21
C PHE A 236 -0.02 6.92 10.93
N ARG A 237 1.19 6.46 10.59
CA ARG A 237 1.80 5.25 11.14
C ARG A 237 3.29 5.43 11.36
N HIS A 238 3.75 5.16 12.58
CA HIS A 238 5.16 5.23 12.99
C HIS A 238 5.62 3.90 13.56
#